data_AF-A0A1E4ICY4-F1
#
_entry.id   AF-A0A1E4ICY4-F1
#
_cell.length_a   1.000
_cell.length_b   1.000
_cell.length_c   1.000
_cell.angle_alpha   90.00
_cell.angle_beta   90.00
_cell.angle_gamma   90.00
#
_symmetry.space_group_name_H-M   'P 1'
#
loop_
_entity.id
_entity.type
_entity.pdbx_description
1 polymer ?
#
loop_
_entity_poly.entity_id
_entity_poly.type
_entity_poly.pdbx_seq_one_letter_code
_entity_poly.pdbx_strand_id
1 'polypeptide(L)'
;MTVDAVRRRPRDRRARILDAAAHRFWSDGYHQVSMAAIAADVGIGASALYRHFRGKEELLLTVLDGQLRSMEEIAAHDDDPVAALIDFTLEHREFGVLWEREAGHLPETDRRGLRHRLRGLAAGLAAERTDVPGLRSWAIVSVLGSPSHHHTDLDHARFAAILRDAARAVATTPLPDDTSVLVEPRSDLRPASRREALLAVAVRLFAERGYPSVGLDDIGAAAGIAGPSVYNHFATKADVLVAALGRGNEALWLGLHRALTHAETAAQALDLLVGHYSDFATENPDVVDVLVTEVPHLPDERRDVFRRAQRDYLAEWVALIHRDAPDLPEPETRVRVHAAIAVVNGLSRIPHLRATPGYTAHTAALARAVLDRSSVN
;
A
#
# COMPACT_ATOMS: atom_id res chain seq x y z
N MET A 1 -19.71 54.29 20.08
CA MET A 1 -18.55 53.52 20.57
C MET A 1 -18.64 52.12 19.99
N THR A 2 -17.84 51.88 18.96
CA THR A 2 -17.62 50.60 18.29
C THR A 2 -16.88 49.66 19.24
N VAL A 3 -17.52 48.56 19.64
CA VAL A 3 -16.82 47.46 20.33
C VAL A 3 -16.31 46.52 19.25
N ASP A 4 -14.98 46.50 19.18
CA ASP A 4 -14.15 45.74 18.26
C ASP A 4 -14.44 44.23 18.39
N ALA A 5 -14.92 43.62 17.30
CA ALA A 5 -15.17 42.20 17.23
C ALA A 5 -13.82 41.48 17.21
N VAL A 6 -13.44 40.88 18.34
CA VAL A 6 -12.29 40.00 18.45
C VAL A 6 -12.39 38.91 17.38
N ARG A 7 -11.57 39.06 16.35
CA ARG A 7 -11.40 38.19 15.18
C ARG A 7 -10.90 36.81 15.63
N ARG A 8 -11.78 35.95 16.14
CA ARG A 8 -11.52 34.51 16.30
C ARG A 8 -11.56 33.84 14.91
N ARG A 9 -10.43 33.77 14.18
CA ARG A 9 -10.09 32.69 13.23
C ARG A 9 -8.74 32.90 12.50
N PRO A 10 -7.69 32.13 12.88
CA PRO A 10 -6.59 31.81 11.96
C PRO A 10 -6.16 30.31 11.91
N ARG A 11 -6.58 29.46 12.85
CA ARG A 11 -6.16 28.03 12.90
C ARG A 11 -6.93 27.10 11.93
N ASP A 12 -8.20 27.43 11.67
CA ASP A 12 -9.13 26.64 10.83
C ASP A 12 -8.77 26.66 9.32
N ARG A 13 -8.25 27.79 8.81
CA ARG A 13 -7.97 27.90 7.36
C ARG A 13 -6.82 27.02 6.89
N ARG A 14 -5.70 26.99 7.63
CA ARG A 14 -4.53 26.18 7.24
C ARG A 14 -4.88 24.69 7.29
N ALA A 15 -5.62 24.26 8.33
CA ALA A 15 -6.13 22.88 8.43
C ALA A 15 -7.00 22.52 7.22
N ARG A 16 -8.04 23.31 6.92
CA ARG A 16 -8.90 23.06 5.75
C ARG A 16 -8.14 22.98 4.41
N ILE A 17 -7.07 23.78 4.24
CA ILE A 17 -6.22 23.69 3.06
C ILE A 17 -5.47 22.35 3.01
N LEU A 18 -4.92 21.91 4.14
CA LEU A 18 -4.19 20.64 4.23
C LEU A 18 -5.13 19.45 4.02
N ASP A 19 -6.33 19.47 4.60
CA ASP A 19 -7.34 18.42 4.41
C ASP A 19 -7.78 18.32 2.95
N ALA A 20 -8.07 19.46 2.31
CA ALA A 20 -8.41 19.50 0.89
C ALA A 20 -7.25 19.02 0.01
N ALA A 21 -6.02 19.38 0.36
CA ALA A 21 -4.82 18.92 -0.35
C ALA A 21 -4.62 17.41 -0.20
N ALA A 22 -4.74 16.88 1.03
CA ALA A 22 -4.62 15.45 1.31
C ALA A 22 -5.64 14.65 0.51
N HIS A 23 -6.91 15.07 0.53
CA HIS A 23 -7.97 14.42 -0.22
C HIS A 23 -7.73 14.44 -1.72
N ARG A 24 -7.35 15.59 -2.30
CA ARG A 24 -7.06 15.71 -3.73
C ARG A 24 -5.84 14.90 -4.16
N PHE A 25 -4.74 14.95 -3.40
CA PHE A 25 -3.57 14.15 -3.72
C PHE A 25 -3.91 12.66 -3.67
N TRP A 26 -4.74 12.23 -2.73
CA TRP A 26 -5.20 10.86 -2.62
C TRP A 26 -6.13 10.43 -3.75
N SER A 27 -7.11 11.25 -4.14
CA SER A 27 -8.09 10.92 -5.18
C SER A 27 -7.54 11.05 -6.61
N ASP A 28 -6.85 12.16 -6.90
CA ASP A 28 -6.50 12.58 -8.26
C ASP A 28 -5.03 12.30 -8.60
N GLY A 29 -4.17 12.16 -7.59
CA GLY A 29 -2.72 11.95 -7.74
C GLY A 29 -1.93 13.24 -7.89
N TYR A 30 -0.65 13.25 -7.47
CA TYR A 30 0.17 14.47 -7.39
C TYR A 30 0.26 15.25 -8.71
N HIS A 31 0.41 14.57 -9.85
CA HIS A 31 0.57 15.24 -11.14
C HIS A 31 -0.71 15.94 -11.63
N GLN A 32 -1.89 15.35 -11.40
CA GLN A 32 -3.17 15.88 -11.90
C GLN A 32 -3.72 17.03 -11.04
N VAL A 33 -3.36 17.06 -9.76
CA VAL A 33 -3.77 18.13 -8.85
C VAL A 33 -3.13 19.46 -9.24
N SER A 34 -3.88 20.55 -9.14
CA SER A 34 -3.36 21.92 -9.30
C SER A 34 -3.60 22.77 -8.05
N MET A 35 -2.74 23.76 -7.81
CA MET A 35 -2.92 24.71 -6.70
C MET A 35 -4.25 25.47 -6.80
N ALA A 36 -4.71 25.77 -8.01
CA ALA A 36 -5.99 26.44 -8.23
C ALA A 36 -7.18 25.55 -7.83
N ALA A 37 -7.10 24.25 -8.11
CA ALA A 37 -8.15 23.30 -7.74
C ALA A 37 -8.28 23.16 -6.21
N ILE A 38 -7.16 23.01 -5.49
CA ILE A 38 -7.16 22.98 -4.02
C ILE A 38 -7.70 24.30 -3.44
N ALA A 39 -7.31 25.44 -4.02
CA ALA A 39 -7.79 26.74 -3.57
C ALA A 39 -9.31 26.89 -3.75
N ALA A 40 -9.84 26.36 -4.86
CA ALA A 40 -11.27 26.36 -5.14
C ALA A 40 -12.07 25.55 -4.10
N ASP A 41 -11.58 24.37 -3.70
CA ASP A 41 -12.25 23.50 -2.71
C ASP A 41 -12.46 24.20 -1.37
N VAL A 42 -11.54 25.06 -0.97
CA VAL A 42 -11.61 25.80 0.30
C VAL A 42 -12.15 27.23 0.13
N GLY A 43 -12.63 27.58 -1.07
CA GLY A 43 -13.25 28.87 -1.37
C GLY A 43 -12.29 30.06 -1.33
N ILE A 44 -11.02 29.89 -1.71
CA ILE A 44 -10.02 30.96 -1.80
C ILE A 44 -9.44 31.09 -3.21
N GLY A 45 -8.92 32.28 -3.56
CA GLY A 45 -8.17 32.44 -4.81
C GLY A 45 -6.81 31.75 -4.76
N ALA A 46 -6.31 31.27 -5.91
CA ALA A 46 -4.99 30.61 -5.99
C ALA A 46 -3.86 31.46 -5.39
N SER A 47 -3.84 32.78 -5.61
CA SER A 47 -2.86 33.68 -5.01
C SER A 47 -2.92 33.71 -3.48
N ALA A 48 -4.07 33.41 -2.87
CA ALA A 48 -4.18 33.26 -1.42
C ALA A 48 -3.54 31.98 -0.92
N LEU A 49 -3.68 30.87 -1.67
CA LEU A 49 -3.01 29.61 -1.36
C LEU A 49 -1.49 29.75 -1.48
N TYR A 50 -0.99 30.43 -2.53
CA TYR A 50 0.44 30.67 -2.73
C TYR A 50 1.10 31.50 -1.62
N ARG A 51 0.33 32.28 -0.84
CA ARG A 51 0.85 32.95 0.36
C ARG A 51 1.10 31.99 1.53
N HIS A 52 0.47 30.82 1.54
CA HIS A 52 0.62 29.80 2.57
C HIS A 52 1.61 28.71 2.20
N PHE A 53 1.71 28.37 0.90
CA PHE A 53 2.54 27.29 0.36
C PHE A 53 3.08 27.68 -1.00
N ARG A 54 4.38 27.52 -1.23
CA ARG A 54 5.06 27.89 -2.49
C ARG A 54 4.65 27.02 -3.67
N GLY A 55 4.18 25.80 -3.40
CA GLY A 55 3.73 24.86 -4.44
C GLY A 55 3.20 23.55 -3.87
N LYS A 56 2.87 22.62 -4.77
CA LYS A 56 2.33 21.29 -4.43
C LYS A 56 3.29 20.47 -3.59
N GLU A 57 4.59 20.59 -3.84
CA GLU A 57 5.64 19.88 -3.11
C GLU A 57 5.65 20.27 -1.62
N GLU A 58 5.74 21.57 -1.30
CA GLU A 58 5.68 22.07 0.08
C GLU A 58 4.35 21.68 0.77
N LEU A 59 3.26 21.71 0.01
CA LEU A 59 1.94 21.35 0.51
C LEU A 59 1.85 19.86 0.85
N LEU A 60 2.29 18.98 -0.05
CA LEU A 60 2.36 17.53 0.17
C LEU A 60 3.29 17.19 1.35
N LEU A 61 4.47 17.81 1.40
CA LEU A 61 5.40 17.65 2.53
C LEU A 61 4.73 18.06 3.84
N THR A 62 4.01 19.18 3.87
CA THR A 62 3.33 19.64 5.09
C THR A 62 2.23 18.68 5.54
N VAL A 63 1.47 18.10 4.59
CA VAL A 63 0.45 17.08 4.89
C VAL A 63 1.09 15.84 5.53
N LEU A 64 2.09 15.25 4.87
CA LEU A 64 2.76 14.04 5.34
C LEU A 64 3.51 14.27 6.65
N ASP A 65 4.22 15.40 6.79
CA ASP A 65 4.96 15.77 8.00
C ASP A 65 4.03 15.95 9.20
N GLY A 66 2.90 16.62 9.00
CA GLY A 66 1.91 16.90 10.04
C GLY A 66 1.20 15.63 10.52
N GLN A 67 0.78 14.76 9.58
CA GLN A 67 0.17 13.48 9.91
C GLN A 67 1.17 12.57 10.65
N LEU A 68 2.41 12.45 10.16
CA LEU A 68 3.45 11.65 10.81
C LEU A 68 3.80 12.18 12.21
N ARG A 69 3.83 13.52 12.39
CA ARG A 69 4.06 14.12 13.71
C ARG A 69 2.95 13.78 14.69
N SER A 70 1.70 13.82 14.23
CA SER A 70 0.55 13.45 15.07
C SER A 70 0.63 11.99 15.49
N MET A 71 1.05 11.09 14.58
CA MET A 71 1.27 9.68 14.91
C MET A 71 2.42 9.49 15.91
N GLU A 72 3.52 10.22 15.78
CA GLU A 72 4.62 10.20 16.76
C GLU A 72 4.19 10.73 18.13
N GLU A 73 3.38 11.79 18.18
CA GLU A 73 2.83 12.34 19.42
C GLU A 73 1.91 11.31 20.12
N ILE A 74 1.03 10.64 19.36
CA ILE A 74 0.19 9.55 19.86
C ILE A 74 1.05 8.42 20.41
N ALA A 75 2.02 7.93 19.62
CA ALA A 75 2.87 6.81 20.03
C ALA A 75 3.72 7.10 21.27
N ALA A 76 4.04 8.37 21.54
CA ALA A 76 4.86 8.78 22.67
C ALA A 76 4.08 9.02 23.97
N HIS A 77 2.78 9.29 23.91
CA HIS A 77 2.01 9.77 25.07
C HIS A 77 0.75 8.95 25.38
N ASP A 78 0.29 8.10 24.47
CA ASP A 78 -0.89 7.26 24.69
C ASP A 78 -0.51 5.98 25.46
N ASP A 79 -1.41 5.52 26.34
CA ASP A 79 -1.25 4.29 27.11
C ASP A 79 -1.42 3.04 26.21
N ASP A 80 -2.24 3.13 25.16
CA ASP A 80 -2.40 2.11 24.11
C ASP A 80 -2.14 2.76 22.74
N PRO A 81 -0.86 2.97 22.37
CA PRO A 81 -0.51 3.69 21.15
C PRO A 81 -1.02 2.97 19.88
N VAL A 82 -1.16 1.65 19.90
CA VAL A 82 -1.70 0.91 18.75
C VAL A 82 -3.18 1.22 18.56
N ALA A 83 -3.98 1.21 19.63
CA ALA A 83 -5.40 1.56 19.55
C ALA A 83 -5.61 3.01 19.09
N ALA A 84 -4.89 3.95 19.67
CA ALA A 84 -5.02 5.37 19.32
C ALA A 84 -4.56 5.67 17.88
N LEU A 85 -3.51 4.98 17.40
CA LEU A 85 -3.09 5.11 16.00
C LEU A 85 -4.11 4.51 15.02
N ILE A 86 -4.80 3.43 15.39
CA ILE A 86 -5.89 2.88 14.56
C ILE A 86 -7.01 3.91 14.40
N ASP A 87 -7.44 4.54 15.48
CA ASP A 87 -8.49 5.57 15.41
C ASP A 87 -8.00 6.76 14.54
N PHE A 88 -6.74 7.18 14.73
CA PHE A 88 -6.15 8.23 13.91
C PHE A 88 -6.09 7.88 12.40
N THR A 89 -5.68 6.67 12.03
CA THR A 89 -5.61 6.28 10.60
C THR A 89 -6.98 6.06 9.97
N LEU A 90 -8.01 5.73 10.76
CA LEU A 90 -9.39 5.67 10.28
C LEU A 90 -10.00 7.05 10.02
N GLU A 91 -9.54 8.08 10.75
CA GLU A 91 -9.88 9.49 10.51
C GLU A 91 -9.06 10.11 9.37
N HIS A 92 -7.83 9.61 9.14
CA HIS A 92 -6.88 10.11 8.13
C HIS A 92 -6.49 9.01 7.14
N ARG A 93 -7.48 8.40 6.48
CA ARG A 93 -7.31 7.22 5.61
C ARG A 93 -6.44 7.49 4.38
N GLU A 94 -6.12 8.74 4.09
CA GLU A 94 -5.34 9.14 2.94
C GLU A 94 -3.86 8.82 3.15
N PHE A 95 -3.38 8.83 4.41
CA PHE A 95 -1.96 8.81 4.74
C PHE A 95 -1.20 7.64 4.08
N GLY A 96 -1.72 6.41 4.14
CA GLY A 96 -1.02 5.25 3.60
C GLY A 96 -0.80 5.34 2.09
N VAL A 97 -1.82 5.73 1.34
CA VAL A 97 -1.70 5.92 -0.13
C VAL A 97 -0.84 7.14 -0.47
N LEU A 98 -0.96 8.25 0.28
CA LEU A 98 -0.10 9.42 0.08
C LEU A 98 1.37 9.09 0.34
N TRP A 99 1.64 8.31 1.38
CA TRP A 99 2.97 7.84 1.72
C TRP A 99 3.57 6.98 0.61
N GLU A 100 2.81 6.00 0.13
CA GLU A 100 3.30 5.00 -0.82
C GLU A 100 3.43 5.57 -2.23
N ARG A 101 2.46 6.37 -2.67
CA ARG A 101 2.37 6.85 -4.05
C ARG A 101 3.00 8.22 -4.24
N GLU A 102 2.77 9.13 -3.30
CA GLU A 102 3.07 10.56 -3.53
C GLU A 102 4.39 11.01 -2.91
N ALA A 103 4.86 10.35 -1.83
CA ALA A 103 6.11 10.74 -1.18
C ALA A 103 7.34 10.65 -2.12
N GLY A 104 7.25 9.88 -3.20
CA GLY A 104 8.28 9.82 -4.26
C GLY A 104 8.48 11.15 -5.00
N HIS A 105 7.50 12.05 -4.99
CA HIS A 105 7.59 13.38 -5.62
C HIS A 105 8.27 14.43 -4.74
N LEU A 106 8.61 14.09 -3.50
CA LEU A 106 9.33 14.99 -2.60
C LEU A 106 10.84 14.99 -2.86
N PRO A 107 11.55 16.08 -2.51
CA PRO A 107 13.00 16.12 -2.55
C PRO A 107 13.61 14.98 -1.73
N GLU A 108 14.73 14.44 -2.19
CA GLU A 108 15.33 13.25 -1.59
C GLU A 108 15.67 13.42 -0.10
N THR A 109 16.05 14.63 0.30
CA THR A 109 16.35 14.97 1.70
C THR A 109 15.11 14.85 2.58
N ASP A 110 13.98 15.39 2.15
CA ASP A 110 12.73 15.40 2.91
C ASP A 110 12.16 13.99 2.98
N ARG A 111 12.19 13.28 1.84
CA ARG A 111 11.79 11.88 1.73
C ARG A 111 12.58 10.98 2.67
N ARG A 112 13.91 11.20 2.80
CA ARG A 112 14.75 10.48 3.76
C ARG A 112 14.40 10.81 5.21
N GLY A 113 14.14 12.08 5.53
CA GLY A 113 13.75 12.51 6.87
C GLY A 113 12.44 11.87 7.32
N LEU A 114 11.42 11.92 6.47
CA LEU A 114 10.14 11.25 6.71
C LEU A 114 10.30 9.74 6.91
N ARG A 115 11.07 9.05 6.04
CA ARG A 115 11.32 7.61 6.18
C ARG A 115 12.01 7.24 7.50
N HIS A 116 12.96 8.06 7.95
CA HIS A 116 13.65 7.83 9.21
C HIS A 116 12.69 7.89 10.40
N ARG A 117 11.80 8.89 10.40
CA ARG A 117 10.75 9.06 11.41
C ARG A 117 9.73 7.93 11.42
N LEU A 118 9.23 7.51 10.25
CA LEU A 118 8.33 6.36 10.16
C LEU A 118 8.98 5.06 10.67
N ARG A 119 10.28 4.87 10.41
CA ARG A 119 11.03 3.74 10.99
C ARG A 119 11.10 3.80 12.51
N GLY A 120 11.31 5.00 13.07
CA GLY A 120 11.29 5.22 14.52
C GLY A 120 9.93 4.87 15.12
N LEU A 121 8.86 5.36 14.50
CA LEU A 121 7.48 5.02 14.89
C LEU A 121 7.24 3.51 14.85
N ALA A 122 7.55 2.85 13.72
CA ALA A 122 7.37 1.41 13.55
C ALA A 122 8.14 0.61 14.63
N ALA A 123 9.39 0.99 14.90
CA ALA A 123 10.21 0.35 15.92
C ALA A 123 9.60 0.45 17.32
N GLY A 124 8.94 1.55 17.64
CA GLY A 124 8.24 1.74 18.93
C GLY A 124 7.02 0.84 19.11
N LEU A 125 6.32 0.47 18.03
CA LEU A 125 5.03 -0.25 18.10
C LEU A 125 5.12 -1.74 18.45
N ALA A 126 6.25 -2.39 18.15
CA ALA A 126 6.41 -3.84 18.37
C ALA A 126 7.19 -4.17 19.65
N ALA A 127 7.25 -3.22 20.60
CA ALA A 127 8.05 -3.31 21.81
C ALA A 127 8.09 -4.74 22.38
N GLU A 128 9.32 -5.27 22.52
CA GLU A 128 9.69 -6.51 23.24
C GLU A 128 9.84 -7.85 22.50
N ARG A 129 9.62 -7.97 21.17
CA ARG A 129 9.99 -9.21 20.45
C ARG A 129 11.13 -9.04 19.44
N THR A 130 12.19 -9.82 19.63
CA THR A 130 13.48 -9.73 18.91
C THR A 130 13.68 -10.85 17.87
N ASP A 131 12.62 -11.49 17.37
CA ASP A 131 12.75 -12.61 16.43
C ASP A 131 13.34 -12.17 15.09
N VAL A 132 12.68 -11.24 14.39
CA VAL A 132 13.22 -10.60 13.18
C VAL A 132 13.08 -9.08 13.34
N PRO A 133 14.20 -8.34 13.52
CA PRO A 133 14.16 -6.90 13.77
C PRO A 133 13.32 -6.15 12.74
N GLY A 134 12.22 -5.56 13.20
CA GLY A 134 11.34 -4.73 12.39
C GLY A 134 10.29 -5.45 11.56
N LEU A 135 10.32 -6.78 11.39
CA LEU A 135 9.32 -7.48 10.57
C LEU A 135 7.90 -7.30 11.13
N ARG A 136 7.72 -7.55 12.43
CA ARG A 136 6.45 -7.34 13.13
C ARG A 136 6.04 -5.87 13.15
N SER A 137 6.98 -4.97 13.41
CA SER A 137 6.75 -3.53 13.36
C SER A 137 6.14 -3.08 12.04
N TRP A 138 6.74 -3.50 10.93
CA TRP A 138 6.26 -3.14 9.61
C TRP A 138 4.96 -3.86 9.24
N ALA A 139 4.76 -5.10 9.69
CA ALA A 139 3.48 -5.79 9.54
C ALA A 139 2.35 -5.06 10.30
N ILE A 140 2.60 -4.59 11.52
CA ILE A 140 1.65 -3.77 12.29
C ILE A 140 1.35 -2.47 11.52
N VAL A 141 2.38 -1.74 11.08
CA VAL A 141 2.19 -0.53 10.26
C VAL A 141 1.36 -0.81 9.01
N SER A 142 1.57 -1.94 8.33
CA SER A 142 0.75 -2.36 7.18
C SER A 142 -0.71 -2.62 7.55
N VAL A 143 -1.00 -3.23 8.71
CA VAL A 143 -2.38 -3.40 9.22
C VAL A 143 -3.02 -2.03 9.43
N LEU A 144 -2.34 -1.11 10.12
CA LEU A 144 -2.86 0.25 10.38
C LEU A 144 -3.06 1.06 9.09
N GLY A 145 -2.22 0.84 8.07
CA GLY A 145 -2.30 1.52 6.78
C GLY A 145 -3.33 0.93 5.83
N SER A 146 -3.77 -0.31 6.04
CA SER A 146 -4.70 -1.03 5.15
C SER A 146 -6.01 -0.30 4.79
N PRO A 147 -6.64 0.52 5.67
CA PRO A 147 -7.85 1.27 5.31
C PRO A 147 -7.66 2.26 4.16
N SER A 148 -6.41 2.62 3.84
CA SER A 148 -6.09 3.56 2.76
C SER A 148 -6.39 2.99 1.37
N HIS A 149 -6.44 1.65 1.25
CA HIS A 149 -6.54 0.94 -0.03
C HIS A 149 -7.94 0.42 -0.35
N HIS A 150 -8.92 0.58 0.55
CA HIS A 150 -10.27 0.09 0.33
C HIS A 150 -11.34 0.89 1.10
N HIS A 151 -12.58 0.82 0.60
CA HIS A 151 -13.75 1.42 1.22
C HIS A 151 -14.73 0.32 1.57
N THR A 152 -14.46 -0.40 2.65
CA THR A 152 -15.42 -1.34 3.20
C THR A 152 -16.37 -0.59 4.12
N ASP A 153 -17.67 -0.67 3.83
CA ASP A 153 -18.72 -0.06 4.65
C ASP A 153 -18.88 -0.82 5.96
N LEU A 154 -18.43 -0.21 7.06
CA LEU A 154 -18.52 -0.74 8.41
C LEU A 154 -18.48 0.42 9.40
N ASP A 155 -19.14 0.29 10.56
CA ASP A 155 -19.05 1.31 11.59
C ASP A 155 -17.63 1.43 12.16
N HIS A 156 -17.27 2.64 12.58
CA HIS A 156 -15.92 2.97 13.03
C HIS A 156 -15.43 2.06 14.15
N ALA A 157 -16.28 1.80 15.16
CA ALA A 157 -15.90 1.01 16.32
C ALA A 157 -15.59 -0.45 15.96
N ARG A 158 -16.41 -1.06 15.11
CA ARG A 158 -16.15 -2.42 14.59
C ARG A 158 -14.91 -2.47 13.71
N PHE A 159 -14.72 -1.49 12.83
CA PHE A 159 -13.53 -1.43 12.00
C PHE A 159 -12.26 -1.36 12.87
N ALA A 160 -12.25 -0.45 13.85
CA ALA A 160 -11.13 -0.29 14.79
C ALA A 160 -10.87 -1.58 15.59
N ALA A 161 -11.92 -2.26 16.04
CA ALA A 161 -11.79 -3.53 16.75
C ALA A 161 -11.11 -4.62 15.89
N ILE A 162 -11.47 -4.73 14.61
CA ILE A 162 -10.86 -5.71 13.69
C ILE A 162 -9.37 -5.41 13.49
N LEU A 163 -9.01 -4.14 13.28
CA LEU A 163 -7.61 -3.75 13.10
C LEU A 163 -6.80 -3.98 14.39
N ARG A 164 -7.40 -3.74 15.56
CA ARG A 164 -6.76 -3.99 16.86
C ARG A 164 -6.48 -5.48 17.06
N ASP A 165 -7.47 -6.32 16.75
CA ASP A 165 -7.31 -7.78 16.79
C ASP A 165 -6.23 -8.25 15.81
N ALA A 166 -6.22 -7.72 14.58
CA ALA A 166 -5.22 -8.04 13.57
C ALA A 166 -3.80 -7.61 14.00
N ALA A 167 -3.64 -6.39 14.51
CA ALA A 167 -2.36 -5.89 15.01
C ALA A 167 -1.85 -6.72 16.20
N ARG A 168 -2.75 -7.10 17.12
CA ARG A 168 -2.43 -8.01 18.22
C ARG A 168 -2.00 -9.39 17.72
N ALA A 169 -2.73 -9.97 16.78
CA ALA A 169 -2.38 -11.27 16.19
C ALA A 169 -0.99 -11.24 15.54
N VAL A 170 -0.67 -10.17 14.79
CA VAL A 170 0.67 -9.93 14.23
C VAL A 170 1.73 -9.80 15.31
N ALA A 171 1.44 -9.14 16.43
CA ALA A 171 2.38 -8.98 17.54
C ALA A 171 2.67 -10.32 18.26
N THR A 172 1.68 -11.19 18.39
CA THR A 172 1.78 -12.39 19.25
C THR A 172 2.04 -13.70 18.51
N THR A 173 1.68 -13.82 17.23
CA THR A 173 1.78 -15.07 16.46
C THR A 173 3.20 -15.63 16.46
N PRO A 174 3.42 -16.91 16.80
CA PRO A 174 4.71 -17.57 16.63
C PRO A 174 5.14 -17.57 15.16
N LEU A 175 6.40 -17.23 14.89
CA LEU A 175 6.97 -17.37 13.55
C LEU A 175 7.54 -18.79 13.37
N PRO A 176 7.38 -19.40 12.19
CA PRO A 176 7.98 -20.70 11.91
C PRO A 176 9.51 -20.64 12.00
N ASP A 177 10.11 -21.75 12.44
CA ASP A 177 11.56 -21.95 12.43
C ASP A 177 12.02 -22.26 10.99
N ASP A 178 12.01 -21.22 10.16
CA ASP A 178 12.48 -21.24 8.78
C ASP A 178 13.71 -20.34 8.66
N THR A 179 14.78 -20.90 8.10
CA THR A 179 16.06 -20.22 7.87
C THR A 179 16.39 -20.10 6.39
N SER A 180 15.43 -20.40 5.51
CA SER A 180 15.56 -20.23 4.06
C SER A 180 15.86 -18.77 3.74
N VAL A 181 16.84 -18.56 2.87
CA VAL A 181 17.20 -17.22 2.39
C VAL A 181 16.76 -17.12 0.95
N LEU A 182 16.21 -15.97 0.57
CA LEU A 182 15.87 -15.71 -0.82
C LEU A 182 17.11 -15.86 -1.69
N VAL A 183 17.05 -16.79 -2.64
CA VAL A 183 18.11 -16.98 -3.62
C VAL A 183 17.90 -15.94 -4.70
N GLU A 184 18.87 -15.02 -4.85
CA GLU A 184 18.83 -14.09 -5.98
C GLU A 184 18.75 -14.87 -7.30
N PRO A 185 17.88 -14.46 -8.25
CA PRO A 185 17.76 -15.14 -9.53
C PRO A 185 19.11 -15.18 -10.25
N ARG A 186 19.72 -16.36 -10.36
CA ARG A 186 21.04 -16.56 -10.99
C ARG A 186 20.97 -16.75 -12.51
N SER A 187 19.81 -16.55 -13.12
CA SER A 187 19.58 -16.89 -14.52
C SER A 187 19.82 -15.70 -15.46
N ASP A 188 20.77 -15.87 -16.37
CA ASP A 188 20.98 -14.96 -17.50
C ASP A 188 20.00 -15.23 -18.66
N LEU A 189 19.12 -16.22 -18.53
CA LEU A 189 18.10 -16.47 -19.53
C LEU A 189 17.18 -15.25 -19.62
N ARG A 190 16.95 -14.80 -20.84
CA ARG A 190 16.01 -13.73 -21.16
C ARG A 190 14.88 -14.33 -21.98
N PRO A 191 13.64 -13.82 -21.85
CA PRO A 191 12.56 -14.24 -22.71
C PRO A 191 12.98 -14.10 -24.19
N ALA A 192 12.76 -15.15 -24.99
CA ALA A 192 13.00 -15.10 -26.42
C ALA A 192 12.07 -14.07 -27.10
N SER A 193 10.87 -13.90 -26.55
CA SER A 193 9.92 -12.88 -26.97
C SER A 193 10.41 -11.49 -26.58
N ARG A 194 10.56 -10.62 -27.59
CA ARG A 194 10.89 -9.21 -27.37
C ARG A 194 9.86 -8.49 -26.51
N ARG A 195 8.58 -8.85 -26.66
CA ARG A 195 7.48 -8.30 -25.86
C ARG A 195 7.70 -8.56 -24.36
N GLU A 196 8.10 -9.78 -24.01
CA GLU A 196 8.35 -10.16 -22.61
C GLU A 196 9.61 -9.51 -22.04
N ALA A 197 10.66 -9.36 -22.85
CA ALA A 197 11.85 -8.61 -22.45
C ALA A 197 11.53 -7.14 -22.14
N LEU A 198 10.70 -6.51 -22.97
CA LEU A 198 10.24 -5.13 -22.76
C LEU A 198 9.40 -5.00 -21.48
N LEU A 199 8.50 -5.96 -21.20
CA LEU A 199 7.69 -5.94 -19.99
C LEU A 199 8.52 -6.08 -18.72
N ALA A 200 9.49 -7.00 -18.71
CA ALA A 200 10.38 -7.18 -17.56
C ALA A 200 11.15 -5.89 -17.24
N VAL A 201 11.65 -5.20 -18.27
CA VAL A 201 12.32 -3.90 -18.11
C VAL A 201 11.35 -2.82 -17.64
N ALA A 202 10.15 -2.75 -18.21
CA ALA A 202 9.16 -1.74 -17.88
C ALA A 202 8.70 -1.84 -16.42
N VAL A 203 8.41 -3.04 -15.92
CA VAL A 203 8.03 -3.27 -14.51
C VAL A 203 9.08 -2.71 -13.56
N ARG A 204 10.36 -3.06 -13.78
CA ARG A 204 11.47 -2.56 -12.96
C ARG A 204 11.57 -1.04 -13.02
N LEU A 205 11.50 -0.46 -14.21
CA LEU A 205 11.61 1.00 -14.38
C LEU A 205 10.44 1.74 -13.71
N PHE A 206 9.21 1.21 -13.81
CA PHE A 206 8.05 1.79 -13.13
C PHE A 206 8.21 1.70 -11.61
N ALA A 207 8.63 0.56 -11.06
CA ALA A 207 8.89 0.43 -9.62
C ALA A 207 10.02 1.34 -9.12
N GLU A 208 11.08 1.54 -9.91
CA GLU A 208 12.23 2.36 -9.52
C GLU A 208 11.96 3.88 -9.61
N ARG A 209 11.21 4.31 -10.63
CA ARG A 209 11.12 5.74 -11.04
C ARG A 209 9.70 6.30 -11.05
N GLY A 210 8.70 5.45 -10.87
CA GLY A 210 7.29 5.76 -11.03
C GLY A 210 6.84 5.76 -12.50
N TYR A 211 5.60 5.34 -12.75
CA TYR A 211 5.00 5.34 -14.09
C TYR A 211 5.05 6.70 -14.81
N PRO A 212 4.78 7.86 -14.16
CA PRO A 212 4.79 9.14 -14.85
C PRO A 212 6.16 9.51 -15.46
N SER A 213 7.25 9.11 -14.79
CA SER A 213 8.63 9.49 -15.14
C SER A 213 9.27 8.62 -16.21
N VAL A 214 8.64 7.52 -16.60
CA VAL A 214 9.18 6.54 -17.57
C VAL A 214 8.46 6.70 -18.90
N GLY A 215 9.22 6.83 -19.99
CA GLY A 215 8.74 6.83 -21.38
C GLY A 215 8.96 5.48 -22.09
N LEU A 216 8.33 5.30 -23.26
CA LEU A 216 8.57 4.13 -24.10
C LEU A 216 10.02 4.07 -24.61
N ASP A 217 10.64 5.23 -24.84
CA ASP A 217 12.04 5.30 -25.27
C ASP A 217 13.01 4.86 -24.16
N ASP A 218 12.71 5.18 -22.89
CA ASP A 218 13.49 4.70 -21.74
C ASP A 218 13.46 3.17 -21.64
N ILE A 219 12.27 2.58 -21.84
CA ILE A 219 12.06 1.14 -21.86
C ILE A 219 12.83 0.50 -23.02
N GLY A 220 12.76 1.09 -24.21
CA GLY A 220 13.51 0.63 -25.38
C GLY A 220 15.01 0.65 -25.15
N ALA A 221 15.54 1.79 -24.68
CA ALA A 221 16.95 1.96 -24.38
C ALA A 221 17.44 0.95 -23.33
N ALA A 222 16.70 0.77 -22.24
CA ALA A 222 17.02 -0.20 -21.20
C ALA A 222 16.89 -1.66 -21.66
N ALA A 223 16.06 -1.94 -22.68
CA ALA A 223 15.94 -3.24 -23.34
C ALA A 223 16.94 -3.43 -24.52
N GLY A 224 17.83 -2.45 -24.76
CA GLY A 224 18.85 -2.50 -25.80
C GLY A 224 18.32 -2.36 -27.23
N ILE A 225 17.18 -1.68 -27.42
CA ILE A 225 16.60 -1.41 -28.74
C ILE A 225 16.30 0.08 -28.92
N ALA A 226 16.16 0.51 -30.17
CA ALA A 226 15.72 1.87 -30.47
C ALA A 226 14.25 2.06 -30.02
N GLY A 227 13.93 3.22 -29.46
CA GLY A 227 12.58 3.60 -29.03
C GLY A 227 11.47 3.32 -30.06
N PRO A 228 11.64 3.65 -31.36
CA PRO A 228 10.68 3.31 -32.40
C PRO A 228 10.33 1.81 -32.50
N SER A 229 11.25 0.91 -32.14
CA SER A 229 11.01 -0.54 -32.17
C SER A 229 10.08 -1.01 -31.04
N VAL A 230 9.92 -0.23 -29.96
CA VAL A 230 8.99 -0.54 -28.86
C VAL A 230 7.54 -0.45 -29.34
N TYR A 231 7.24 0.51 -30.23
CA TYR A 231 5.90 0.72 -30.78
C TYR A 231 5.36 -0.47 -31.60
N ASN A 232 6.25 -1.36 -32.07
CA ASN A 232 5.84 -2.61 -32.74
C ASN A 232 5.24 -3.63 -31.76
N HIS A 233 5.44 -3.46 -30.45
CA HIS A 233 4.96 -4.37 -29.41
C HIS A 233 3.86 -3.75 -28.54
N PHE A 234 3.93 -2.44 -28.29
CA PHE A 234 2.97 -1.71 -27.47
C PHE A 234 2.65 -0.37 -28.14
N ALA A 235 1.37 -0.14 -28.42
CA ALA A 235 0.94 1.10 -29.07
C ALA A 235 1.12 2.32 -28.15
N THR A 236 0.88 2.13 -26.85
CA THR A 236 0.99 3.19 -25.85
C THR A 236 1.70 2.74 -24.59
N LYS A 237 2.18 3.70 -23.79
CA LYS A 237 2.71 3.43 -22.44
C LYS A 237 1.64 2.80 -21.52
N ALA A 238 0.37 3.16 -21.69
CA ALA A 238 -0.73 2.56 -20.93
C ALA A 238 -0.89 1.07 -21.26
N ASP A 239 -0.70 0.65 -22.52
CA ASP A 239 -0.76 -0.77 -22.90
C ASP A 239 0.36 -1.59 -22.25
N VAL A 240 1.54 -1.01 -22.05
CA VAL A 240 2.64 -1.64 -21.29
C VAL A 240 2.22 -1.86 -19.84
N LEU A 241 1.65 -0.85 -19.18
CA LEU A 241 1.20 -0.96 -17.79
C LEU A 241 0.06 -1.98 -17.64
N VAL A 242 -0.92 -1.97 -18.53
CA VAL A 242 -2.01 -2.97 -18.54
C VAL A 242 -1.44 -4.39 -18.67
N ALA A 243 -0.48 -4.61 -19.57
CA ALA A 243 0.14 -5.92 -19.74
C ALA A 243 0.98 -6.34 -18.53
N ALA A 244 1.69 -5.42 -17.89
CA ALA A 244 2.44 -5.67 -16.66
C ALA A 244 1.53 -6.08 -15.49
N LEU A 245 0.45 -5.32 -15.26
CA LEU A 245 -0.55 -5.61 -14.24
C LEU A 245 -1.31 -6.91 -14.52
N GLY A 246 -1.61 -7.18 -15.80
CA GLY A 246 -2.24 -8.42 -16.26
C GLY A 246 -1.42 -9.66 -15.92
N ARG A 247 -0.10 -9.63 -16.13
CA ARG A 247 0.82 -10.72 -15.74
C ARG A 247 0.78 -11.01 -14.25
N GLY A 248 0.76 -9.95 -13.42
CA GLY A 248 0.60 -10.11 -11.97
C GLY A 248 -0.71 -10.80 -11.62
N ASN A 249 -1.83 -10.32 -12.18
CA ASN A 249 -3.15 -10.90 -11.95
C ASN A 249 -3.23 -12.38 -12.39
N GLU A 250 -2.70 -12.73 -13.56
CA GLU A 250 -2.65 -14.12 -14.04
C GLU A 250 -1.90 -15.05 -13.07
N ALA A 251 -0.78 -14.59 -12.50
CA ALA A 251 -0.03 -15.35 -11.50
C ALA A 251 -0.86 -15.58 -10.23
N LEU A 252 -1.60 -14.57 -9.77
CA LEU A 252 -2.49 -14.68 -8.60
C LEU A 252 -3.62 -15.71 -8.83
N TRP A 253 -4.28 -15.66 -9.98
CA TRP A 253 -5.33 -16.62 -10.33
C TRP A 253 -4.80 -18.05 -10.46
N LEU A 254 -3.60 -18.23 -11.01
CA LEU A 254 -2.95 -19.54 -11.04
C LEU A 254 -2.63 -20.05 -9.62
N GLY A 255 -2.18 -19.16 -8.73
CA GLY A 255 -1.98 -19.47 -7.31
C GLY A 255 -3.26 -19.95 -6.63
N LEU A 256 -4.37 -19.22 -6.82
CA LEU A 256 -5.68 -19.65 -6.32
C LEU A 256 -6.10 -21.00 -6.89
N HIS A 257 -5.97 -21.21 -8.20
CA HIS A 257 -6.31 -22.49 -8.82
C HIS A 257 -5.50 -23.65 -8.21
N ARG A 258 -4.21 -23.45 -7.96
CA ARG A 258 -3.36 -24.45 -7.30
C ARG A 258 -3.81 -24.70 -5.86
N ALA A 259 -4.09 -23.66 -5.08
CA ALA A 259 -4.59 -23.80 -3.71
C ALA A 259 -5.88 -24.64 -3.66
N LEU A 260 -6.86 -24.33 -4.52
CA LEU A 260 -8.12 -25.07 -4.59
C LEU A 260 -7.96 -26.52 -5.06
N THR A 261 -6.99 -26.79 -5.94
CA THR A 261 -6.77 -28.14 -6.49
C THR A 261 -6.06 -29.08 -5.51
N HIS A 262 -5.21 -28.54 -4.64
CA HIS A 262 -4.37 -29.34 -3.73
C HIS A 262 -4.88 -29.35 -2.28
N ALA A 263 -5.99 -28.65 -1.99
CA ALA A 263 -6.59 -28.62 -0.67
C ALA A 263 -7.73 -29.64 -0.53
N GLU A 264 -7.82 -30.25 0.64
CA GLU A 264 -8.94 -31.10 1.06
C GLU A 264 -10.01 -30.32 1.83
N THR A 265 -9.66 -29.16 2.40
CA THR A 265 -10.54 -28.30 3.21
C THR A 265 -10.41 -26.83 2.83
N ALA A 266 -11.41 -26.01 3.20
CA ALA A 266 -11.37 -24.57 2.96
C ALA A 266 -10.26 -23.88 3.76
N ALA A 267 -10.06 -24.25 5.03
CA ALA A 267 -8.91 -23.82 5.83
C ALA A 267 -7.57 -24.13 5.15
N GLN A 268 -7.38 -25.35 4.64
CA GLN A 268 -6.14 -25.71 3.93
C GLN A 268 -5.98 -24.92 2.62
N ALA A 269 -7.06 -24.70 1.87
CA ALA A 269 -7.02 -23.87 0.68
C ALA A 269 -6.63 -22.42 1.01
N LEU A 270 -7.12 -21.88 2.12
CA LEU A 270 -6.74 -20.54 2.59
C LEU A 270 -5.26 -20.47 2.99
N ASP A 271 -4.74 -21.47 3.70
CA ASP A 271 -3.32 -21.57 4.05
C ASP A 271 -2.43 -21.58 2.79
N LEU A 272 -2.78 -22.43 1.81
CA LEU A 272 -2.08 -22.50 0.52
C LEU A 272 -2.17 -21.19 -0.26
N LEU A 273 -3.33 -20.53 -0.26
CA LEU A 273 -3.53 -19.26 -0.94
C LEU A 273 -2.70 -18.13 -0.33
N VAL A 274 -2.62 -18.06 1.00
CA VAL A 274 -1.74 -17.14 1.73
C VAL A 274 -0.27 -17.41 1.38
N GLY A 275 0.12 -18.68 1.35
CA GLY A 275 1.46 -19.11 0.92
C GLY A 275 1.78 -18.63 -0.50
N HIS A 276 0.94 -18.96 -1.48
CA HIS A 276 1.13 -18.57 -2.87
C HIS A 276 1.15 -17.05 -3.09
N TYR A 277 0.34 -16.29 -2.35
CA TYR A 277 0.39 -14.83 -2.41
C TYR A 277 1.71 -14.28 -1.86
N SER A 278 2.19 -14.87 -0.76
CA SER A 278 3.47 -14.50 -0.12
C SER A 278 4.66 -14.85 -1.01
N ASP A 279 4.66 -16.03 -1.65
CA ASP A 279 5.66 -16.43 -2.65
C ASP A 279 5.68 -15.44 -3.83
N PHE A 280 4.51 -15.16 -4.40
CA PHE A 280 4.38 -14.21 -5.51
C PHE A 280 4.97 -12.84 -5.17
N ALA A 281 4.59 -12.29 -4.01
CA ALA A 281 5.05 -10.98 -3.57
C ALA A 281 6.56 -10.95 -3.28
N THR A 282 7.10 -12.06 -2.79
CA THR A 282 8.53 -12.23 -2.53
C THR A 282 9.35 -12.28 -3.81
N GLU A 283 8.87 -13.04 -4.80
CA GLU A 283 9.55 -13.25 -6.08
C GLU A 283 9.39 -12.05 -7.03
N ASN A 284 8.31 -11.29 -6.88
CA ASN A 284 7.92 -10.22 -7.81
C ASN A 284 7.67 -8.87 -7.10
N PRO A 285 8.60 -8.36 -6.26
CA PRO A 285 8.37 -7.14 -5.48
C PRO A 285 8.11 -5.91 -6.36
N ASP A 286 8.75 -5.80 -7.52
CA ASP A 286 8.52 -4.70 -8.47
C ASP A 286 7.11 -4.76 -9.08
N VAL A 287 6.57 -5.97 -9.31
CA VAL A 287 5.19 -6.13 -9.77
C VAL A 287 4.22 -5.71 -8.66
N VAL A 288 4.49 -6.10 -7.41
CA VAL A 288 3.67 -5.68 -6.27
C VAL A 288 3.71 -4.15 -6.10
N ASP A 289 4.87 -3.53 -6.23
CA ASP A 289 4.99 -2.07 -6.15
C ASP A 289 4.09 -1.41 -7.21
N VAL A 290 4.23 -1.82 -8.47
CA VAL A 290 3.41 -1.30 -9.58
C VAL A 290 1.91 -1.56 -9.39
N LEU A 291 1.53 -2.73 -8.85
CA LEU A 291 0.13 -3.06 -8.53
C LEU A 291 -0.46 -2.12 -7.47
N VAL A 292 0.34 -1.70 -6.50
CA VAL A 292 -0.11 -0.86 -5.39
C VAL A 292 -0.11 0.62 -5.77
N THR A 293 0.90 1.08 -6.51
CA THR A 293 1.14 2.52 -6.73
C THR A 293 0.61 3.04 -8.06
N GLU A 294 0.56 2.21 -9.13
CA GLU A 294 0.40 2.71 -10.49
C GLU A 294 -0.98 2.50 -11.14
N VAL A 295 -1.84 1.69 -10.53
CA VAL A 295 -3.22 1.47 -11.00
C VAL A 295 -4.02 2.76 -11.25
N PRO A 296 -3.90 3.83 -10.44
CA PRO A 296 -4.60 5.11 -10.69
C PRO A 296 -4.25 5.76 -12.03
N HIS A 297 -3.05 5.49 -12.58
CA HIS A 297 -2.60 6.06 -13.85
C HIS A 297 -3.20 5.38 -15.08
N LEU A 298 -3.91 4.27 -14.91
CA LEU A 298 -4.66 3.65 -16.00
C LEU A 298 -5.82 4.53 -16.47
N PRO A 299 -6.13 4.55 -17.78
CA PRO A 299 -7.38 5.10 -18.29
C PRO A 299 -8.59 4.48 -17.58
N ASP A 300 -9.64 5.26 -17.35
CA ASP A 300 -10.81 4.87 -16.55
C ASP A 300 -11.37 3.48 -16.90
N GLU A 301 -11.60 3.22 -18.18
CA GLU A 301 -12.11 1.93 -18.67
C GLU A 301 -11.21 0.74 -18.28
N ARG A 302 -9.89 0.91 -18.43
CA ARG A 302 -8.88 -0.13 -18.09
C ARG A 302 -8.75 -0.28 -16.58
N ARG A 303 -8.79 0.83 -15.85
CA ARG A 303 -8.73 0.85 -14.39
C ARG A 303 -9.92 0.12 -13.77
N ASP A 304 -11.11 0.30 -14.32
CA ASP A 304 -12.33 -0.36 -13.84
C ASP A 304 -12.32 -1.86 -14.12
N VAL A 305 -11.78 -2.31 -15.26
CA VAL A 305 -11.54 -3.74 -15.52
C VAL A 305 -10.59 -4.33 -14.48
N PHE A 306 -9.48 -3.65 -14.20
CA PHE A 306 -8.51 -4.11 -13.21
C PHE A 306 -9.10 -4.14 -11.79
N ARG A 307 -9.84 -3.11 -11.38
CA ARG A 307 -10.53 -3.06 -10.09
C ARG A 307 -11.58 -4.17 -9.95
N ARG A 308 -12.29 -4.54 -11.02
CA ARG A 308 -13.18 -5.71 -11.02
C ARG A 308 -12.41 -7.00 -10.76
N ALA A 309 -11.33 -7.25 -11.51
CA ALA A 309 -10.50 -8.44 -11.32
C ALA A 309 -9.94 -8.56 -9.89
N GLN A 310 -9.49 -7.45 -9.29
CA GLN A 310 -9.04 -7.42 -7.89
C GLN A 310 -10.17 -7.74 -6.90
N ARG A 311 -11.38 -7.22 -7.12
CA ARG A 311 -12.54 -7.55 -6.28
C ARG A 311 -12.93 -9.02 -6.40
N ASP A 312 -12.90 -9.57 -7.60
CA ASP A 312 -13.21 -10.97 -7.86
C ASP A 312 -12.18 -11.88 -7.17
N TYR A 313 -10.88 -11.56 -7.29
CA TYR A 313 -9.84 -12.28 -6.57
C TYR A 313 -10.03 -12.20 -5.05
N LEU A 314 -10.33 -11.03 -4.50
CA LEU A 314 -10.58 -10.87 -3.06
C LEU A 314 -11.83 -11.63 -2.59
N ALA A 315 -12.86 -11.72 -3.42
CA ALA A 315 -14.08 -12.46 -3.09
C ALA A 315 -13.80 -13.94 -2.84
N GLU A 316 -12.79 -14.54 -3.50
CA GLU A 316 -12.40 -15.93 -3.29
C GLU A 316 -11.80 -16.15 -1.89
N TRP A 317 -11.02 -15.20 -1.37
CA TRP A 317 -10.52 -15.25 0.01
C TRP A 317 -11.66 -15.20 1.02
N VAL A 318 -12.60 -14.28 0.80
CA VAL A 318 -13.79 -14.14 1.66
C VAL A 318 -14.63 -15.43 1.61
N ALA A 319 -14.84 -15.98 0.41
CA ALA A 319 -15.60 -17.20 0.21
C ALA A 319 -14.96 -18.40 0.94
N LEU A 320 -13.64 -18.54 0.87
CA LEU A 320 -12.91 -19.59 1.61
C LEU A 320 -13.09 -19.46 3.12
N ILE A 321 -13.00 -18.25 3.68
CA ILE A 321 -13.22 -18.02 5.11
C ILE A 321 -14.67 -18.36 5.52
N HIS A 322 -15.65 -17.98 4.70
CA HIS A 322 -17.07 -18.22 4.98
C HIS A 322 -17.51 -19.69 4.85
N ARG A 323 -16.71 -20.56 4.21
CA ARG A 323 -17.01 -22.00 4.21
C ARG A 323 -16.97 -22.60 5.61
N ASP A 324 -16.03 -22.16 6.43
CA ASP A 324 -15.84 -22.67 7.80
C ASP A 324 -16.52 -21.77 8.85
N ALA A 325 -16.85 -20.53 8.49
CA ALA A 325 -17.49 -19.56 9.38
C ALA A 325 -18.60 -18.76 8.66
N PRO A 326 -19.72 -19.40 8.29
CA PRO A 326 -20.76 -18.80 7.43
C PRO A 326 -21.52 -17.64 8.09
N ASP A 327 -21.52 -17.57 9.42
CA ASP A 327 -22.21 -16.52 10.17
C ASP A 327 -21.37 -15.24 10.35
N LEU A 328 -20.12 -15.22 9.85
CA LEU A 328 -19.29 -14.02 9.93
C LEU A 328 -19.82 -12.92 9.00
N PRO A 329 -19.98 -11.68 9.49
CA PRO A 329 -20.37 -10.57 8.63
C PRO A 329 -19.32 -10.36 7.53
N GLU A 330 -19.77 -10.40 6.27
CA GLU A 330 -18.90 -10.25 5.09
C GLU A 330 -18.01 -8.99 5.13
N PRO A 331 -18.52 -7.79 5.54
CA PRO A 331 -17.67 -6.61 5.65
C PRO A 331 -16.50 -6.80 6.62
N GLU A 332 -16.71 -7.51 7.74
CA GLU A 332 -15.67 -7.77 8.74
C GLU A 332 -14.58 -8.70 8.17
N THR A 333 -15.00 -9.76 7.46
CA THR A 333 -14.08 -10.66 6.75
C THR A 333 -13.28 -9.92 5.67
N ARG A 334 -13.93 -9.02 4.92
CA ARG A 334 -13.30 -8.21 3.88
C ARG A 334 -12.22 -7.29 4.45
N VAL A 335 -12.45 -6.66 5.60
CA VAL A 335 -11.42 -5.84 6.29
C VAL A 335 -10.20 -6.69 6.65
N ARG A 336 -10.40 -7.90 7.18
CA ARG A 336 -9.27 -8.81 7.50
C ARG A 336 -8.48 -9.23 6.28
N VAL A 337 -9.15 -9.56 5.18
CA VAL A 337 -8.48 -9.93 3.93
C VAL A 337 -7.65 -8.76 3.39
N HIS A 338 -8.19 -7.53 3.40
CA HIS A 338 -7.42 -6.34 3.01
C HIS A 338 -6.21 -6.11 3.91
N ALA A 339 -6.35 -6.26 5.23
CA ALA A 339 -5.24 -6.13 6.17
C ALA A 339 -4.16 -7.21 5.95
N ALA A 340 -4.54 -8.47 5.69
CA ALA A 340 -3.59 -9.55 5.39
C ALA A 340 -2.82 -9.30 4.09
N ILE A 341 -3.51 -8.87 3.03
CA ILE A 341 -2.89 -8.48 1.76
C ILE A 341 -1.96 -7.27 1.95
N ALA A 342 -2.36 -6.29 2.75
CA ALA A 342 -1.54 -5.12 3.07
C ALA A 342 -0.26 -5.52 3.81
N VAL A 343 -0.29 -6.50 4.72
CA VAL A 343 0.91 -7.04 5.36
C VAL A 343 1.88 -7.58 4.32
N VAL A 344 1.43 -8.49 3.45
CA VAL A 344 2.30 -9.10 2.43
C VAL A 344 2.88 -8.06 1.49
N ASN A 345 2.06 -7.13 1.00
CA ASN A 345 2.48 -6.07 0.07
C ASN A 345 3.40 -5.05 0.72
N GLY A 346 3.12 -4.66 1.97
CA GLY A 346 3.93 -3.71 2.70
C GLY A 346 5.33 -4.25 2.96
N LEU A 347 5.44 -5.52 3.37
CA LEU A 347 6.71 -6.16 3.67
C LEU A 347 7.56 -6.40 2.40
N SER A 348 6.96 -6.80 1.29
CA SER A 348 7.69 -7.14 0.05
C SER A 348 8.40 -5.93 -0.57
N ARG A 349 7.85 -4.74 -0.37
CA ARG A 349 8.46 -3.48 -0.83
C ARG A 349 9.59 -2.97 0.05
N ILE A 350 9.96 -3.67 1.14
CA ILE A 350 11.03 -3.27 2.05
C ILE A 350 12.26 -4.18 1.84
N PRO A 351 13.30 -3.74 1.11
CA PRO A 351 14.38 -4.64 0.66
C PRO A 351 15.16 -5.32 1.78
N HIS A 352 15.39 -4.64 2.90
CA HIS A 352 16.16 -5.21 4.01
C HIS A 352 15.38 -6.28 4.79
N LEU A 353 14.05 -6.25 4.77
CA LEU A 353 13.24 -7.32 5.36
C LEU A 353 13.25 -8.56 4.47
N ARG A 354 13.18 -8.39 3.14
CA ARG A 354 13.29 -9.53 2.20
C ARG A 354 14.61 -10.30 2.32
N ALA A 355 15.67 -9.65 2.79
CA ALA A 355 16.97 -10.29 2.99
C ALA A 355 17.05 -11.14 4.27
N THR A 356 16.03 -11.12 5.15
CA THR A 356 16.06 -11.89 6.40
C THR A 356 15.74 -13.37 6.16
N PRO A 357 16.40 -14.30 6.87
CA PRO A 357 16.05 -15.72 6.82
C PRO A 357 14.58 -15.96 7.18
N GLY A 358 13.93 -16.90 6.49
CA GLY A 358 12.54 -17.27 6.70
C GLY A 358 11.52 -16.23 6.24
N TYR A 359 11.94 -15.16 5.55
CA TYR A 359 11.09 -14.01 5.19
C TYR A 359 9.72 -14.42 4.62
N THR A 360 9.69 -15.32 3.64
CA THR A 360 8.43 -15.73 2.98
C THR A 360 7.50 -16.46 3.94
N ALA A 361 8.03 -17.44 4.68
CA ALA A 361 7.26 -18.21 5.65
C ALA A 361 6.78 -17.36 6.83
N HIS A 362 7.62 -16.42 7.32
CA HIS A 362 7.24 -15.47 8.36
C HIS A 362 6.14 -14.52 7.87
N THR A 363 6.27 -14.00 6.64
CA THR A 363 5.26 -13.14 6.02
C THR A 363 3.92 -13.86 5.87
N ALA A 364 3.93 -15.11 5.39
CA ALA A 364 2.75 -15.95 5.28
C ALA A 364 2.10 -16.21 6.65
N ALA A 365 2.89 -16.51 7.69
CA ALA A 365 2.39 -16.72 9.05
C ALA A 365 1.72 -15.46 9.63
N LEU A 366 2.33 -14.28 9.44
CA LEU A 366 1.75 -13.01 9.91
C LEU A 366 0.47 -12.67 9.14
N ALA A 367 0.44 -12.83 7.82
CA ALA A 367 -0.76 -12.62 7.01
C ALA A 367 -1.88 -13.59 7.39
N ARG A 368 -1.56 -14.87 7.61
CA ARG A 368 -2.52 -15.88 8.05
C ARG A 368 -3.12 -15.55 9.41
N ALA A 369 -2.31 -15.04 10.34
CA ALA A 369 -2.76 -14.63 11.67
C ALA A 369 -3.73 -13.44 11.64
N VAL A 370 -3.58 -12.52 10.68
CA VAL A 370 -4.54 -11.41 10.48
C VAL A 370 -5.93 -11.92 10.08
N LEU A 371 -5.98 -13.04 9.36
CA LEU A 371 -7.24 -13.67 8.95
C LEU A 371 -7.95 -14.41 10.09
N ASP A 372 -7.20 -14.88 11.09
CA ASP A 372 -7.78 -15.54 12.27
C ASP A 372 -8.50 -14.55 13.18
N ARG A 373 -9.64 -14.98 13.72
CA ARG A 373 -10.18 -14.36 14.93
C ARG A 373 -9.37 -14.89 16.10
N SER A 374 -8.65 -14.01 16.81
CA SER A 374 -8.27 -14.34 18.17
C SER A 374 -9.56 -14.58 18.96
N SER A 375 -9.77 -15.80 19.44
CA SER A 375 -10.80 -16.10 20.43
C SER A 375 -10.41 -15.37 21.72
N VAL A 376 -10.74 -14.09 21.81
CA VAL A 376 -10.70 -13.36 23.07
C VAL A 376 -11.87 -13.89 23.88
N ASN A 377 -11.56 -14.87 24.71
CA ASN A 377 -12.39 -15.31 25.83
C ASN A 377 -12.35 -14.26 26.94
#